data_AF-A0A6P8BUW0-F1
#
_entry.id   AF-A0A6P8BUW0-F1
#
_cell.length_a   1.000
_cell.length_b   1.000
_cell.length_c   1.000
_cell.angle_alpha   90.00
_cell.angle_beta   90.00
_cell.angle_gamma   90.00
#
_symmetry.space_group_name_H-M   'P 1'
#
loop_
_entity.id
_entity.type
_entity.pdbx_description
1 polymer ?
#
loop_
_entity_poly.entity_id
_entity_poly.type
_entity_poly.pdbx_seq_one_letter_code
_entity_poly.pdbx_strand_id
1 'polypeptide(L)'
;MLAVGNFTWEVTLKEFPHPPIKTFSAMVELRQTIFLMISMISFRFQISSLITEKEQKVVMTLRDLLDSAYWLSWLTSDRIIILISSLFTVLFRMMSQFDFFLNNSFTVVFLLLFLFQFNMIGFSFMLPAFLSESASSSMIGFYIFIAGYLQEQLMKFGFPYNTSSSNMHRTIWSLFPPNLLTKAVKLLADATSTLVILESVGRAARNVLQMIPK
;
A
#
# COMPACT_ATOMS: atom_id res chain seq x y z
N MET A 1 68.52 28.13 -3.91
CA MET A 1 67.22 28.50 -4.49
C MET A 1 66.32 27.27 -4.43
N LEU A 2 65.35 27.21 -3.51
CA LEU A 2 64.42 26.09 -3.39
C LEU A 2 63.20 26.35 -4.25
N ALA A 3 62.84 25.37 -5.09
CA ALA A 3 61.75 25.43 -6.03
C ALA A 3 60.41 25.53 -5.29
N VAL A 4 59.64 26.57 -5.61
CA VAL A 4 58.26 26.76 -5.14
C VAL A 4 57.36 25.82 -5.96
N GLY A 5 56.83 24.78 -5.31
CA GLY A 5 55.83 23.90 -5.92
C GLY A 5 54.52 24.63 -6.15
N ASN A 6 54.03 24.64 -7.39
CA ASN A 6 52.71 25.16 -7.74
C ASN A 6 51.61 24.26 -7.16
N PHE A 7 51.00 24.70 -6.05
CA PHE A 7 49.76 24.11 -5.53
C PHE A 7 48.57 24.66 -6.31
N THR A 8 47.91 23.81 -7.09
CA THR A 8 46.62 24.11 -7.73
C THR A 8 45.49 23.69 -6.80
N TRP A 9 44.74 24.67 -6.30
CA TRP A 9 43.59 24.45 -5.43
C TRP A 9 42.36 24.05 -6.25
N GLU A 10 41.97 22.77 -6.22
CA GLU A 10 40.67 22.33 -6.72
C GLU A 10 39.59 22.57 -5.65
N VAL A 11 38.94 23.72 -5.73
CA VAL A 11 37.79 24.05 -4.89
C VAL A 11 36.55 23.41 -5.50
N THR A 12 36.20 22.21 -5.04
CA THR A 12 34.92 21.56 -5.37
C THR A 12 33.95 21.73 -4.21
N LEU A 13 32.78 22.33 -4.49
CA LEU A 13 31.69 22.38 -3.51
C LEU A 13 31.14 20.97 -3.30
N LYS A 14 31.42 20.39 -2.15
CA LYS A 14 30.87 19.11 -1.71
C LYS A 14 29.97 19.35 -0.51
N GLU A 15 28.72 18.92 -0.62
CA GLU A 15 27.77 19.04 0.49
C GLU A 15 28.28 18.26 1.71
N PHE A 16 28.19 18.90 2.88
CA PHE A 16 28.61 18.31 4.14
C PHE A 16 27.74 17.09 4.46
N PRO A 17 28.32 15.99 4.99
CA PRO A 17 27.52 14.85 5.46
C PRO A 17 26.67 15.27 6.66
N HIS A 18 25.44 15.70 6.39
CA HIS A 18 24.41 15.89 7.39
C HIS A 18 23.84 14.51 7.78
N PRO A 19 23.62 14.25 9.09
CA PRO A 19 22.95 13.03 9.53
C PRO A 19 21.61 12.91 8.80
N PRO A 20 21.18 11.70 8.41
CA PRO A 20 19.92 11.51 7.70
C PRO A 20 18.81 12.05 8.60
N ILE A 21 18.36 13.26 8.28
CA ILE A 21 17.17 13.83 8.85
C ILE A 21 16.11 12.82 8.48
N LYS A 22 15.47 12.18 9.47
CA LYS A 22 14.24 11.43 9.27
C LYS A 22 13.20 12.44 8.84
N THR A 23 13.29 12.93 7.60
CA THR A 23 12.27 13.77 7.03
C THR A 23 11.03 12.92 7.08
N PHE A 24 10.03 13.48 7.73
CA PHE A 24 8.65 13.06 7.60
C PHE A 24 8.36 13.14 6.10
N SER A 25 8.64 12.04 5.39
CA SER A 25 8.71 12.08 3.94
C SER A 25 7.28 12.13 3.46
N ALA A 26 6.80 13.33 3.17
CA ALA A 26 5.49 13.55 2.55
C ALA A 26 5.29 12.62 1.34
N MET A 27 6.38 12.25 0.66
CA MET A 27 6.39 11.26 -0.43
C MET A 27 6.03 9.83 -0.01
N VAL A 28 6.39 9.38 1.21
CA VAL A 28 5.98 8.06 1.74
C VAL A 28 4.52 8.10 2.19
N GLU A 29 4.07 9.21 2.77
CA GLU A 29 2.68 9.38 3.21
C GLU A 29 1.71 9.44 2.03
N LEU A 30 2.04 10.27 1.04
CA LEU A 30 1.27 10.36 -0.21
C LEU A 30 1.19 8.98 -0.87
N ARG A 31 2.27 8.20 -0.83
CA ARG A 31 2.31 6.86 -1.42
C ARG A 31 1.27 5.94 -0.77
N GLN A 32 1.23 5.84 0.55
CA GLN A 32 0.28 4.99 1.28
C GLN A 32 -1.17 5.39 1.02
N THR A 33 -1.50 6.67 1.16
CA THR A 33 -2.88 7.15 0.95
C THR A 33 -3.33 7.00 -0.51
N ILE A 34 -2.45 7.20 -1.49
CA ILE A 34 -2.78 6.98 -2.91
C ILE A 34 -3.09 5.50 -3.18
N PHE A 35 -2.37 4.56 -2.55
CA PHE A 35 -2.71 3.14 -2.66
C PHE A 35 -4.08 2.81 -2.10
N LEU A 36 -4.39 3.33 -0.90
CA LEU A 36 -5.69 3.14 -0.28
C LEU A 36 -6.80 3.71 -1.17
N MET A 37 -6.65 4.95 -1.64
CA MET A 37 -7.64 5.61 -2.50
C MET A 37 -7.95 4.82 -3.77
N ILE A 38 -6.91 4.41 -4.50
CA ILE A 38 -7.08 3.69 -5.77
C ILE A 38 -7.76 2.33 -5.52
N SER A 39 -7.34 1.63 -4.47
CA SER A 39 -7.88 0.30 -4.19
C SER A 39 -9.30 0.31 -3.61
N MET A 40 -9.74 1.41 -2.97
CA MET A 40 -11.10 1.53 -2.43
C MET A 40 -12.14 1.96 -3.46
N ILE A 41 -11.72 2.48 -4.63
CA ILE A 41 -12.65 2.79 -5.73
C ILE A 41 -13.35 1.52 -6.22
N SER A 42 -12.62 0.43 -6.45
CA SER A 42 -13.18 -0.86 -6.88
C SER A 42 -14.19 -1.44 -5.90
N PHE A 43 -13.88 -1.34 -4.60
CA PHE A 43 -14.77 -1.79 -3.52
C PHE A 43 -16.12 -1.04 -3.52
N ARG A 44 -16.12 0.27 -3.73
CA ARG A 44 -17.37 1.04 -3.77
C ARG A 44 -18.28 0.62 -4.93
N PHE A 45 -17.70 0.35 -6.10
CA PHE A 45 -18.45 -0.16 -7.24
C PHE A 45 -19.06 -1.55 -6.96
N GLN A 46 -18.33 -2.43 -6.25
CA GLN A 46 -18.81 -3.77 -5.89
C GLN A 46 -19.99 -3.76 -4.92
N ILE A 47 -19.98 -2.92 -3.86
CA ILE A 47 -21.14 -2.82 -2.97
C ILE A 47 -22.34 -2.28 -3.76
N SER A 48 -22.12 -1.30 -4.64
CA SER A 48 -23.19 -0.71 -5.44
C SER A 48 -23.84 -1.77 -6.33
N SER A 49 -23.06 -2.59 -7.04
CA SER A 49 -23.60 -3.62 -7.92
C SER A 49 -24.38 -4.69 -7.16
N LEU A 50 -23.86 -5.15 -6.02
CA LEU A 50 -24.53 -6.17 -5.18
C LEU A 50 -25.87 -5.67 -4.63
N ILE A 51 -25.93 -4.42 -4.16
CA ILE A 51 -27.18 -3.87 -3.61
C ILE A 51 -28.18 -3.55 -4.73
N THR A 52 -27.73 -3.05 -5.89
CA THR A 52 -28.64 -2.85 -7.03
C THR A 52 -29.23 -4.17 -7.52
N GLU A 53 -28.45 -5.25 -7.53
CA GLU A 53 -28.95 -6.57 -7.93
C GLU A 53 -29.92 -7.14 -6.87
N LYS A 54 -29.62 -6.94 -5.59
CA LYS A 54 -30.53 -7.26 -4.47
C LYS A 54 -31.87 -6.52 -4.58
N GLU A 55 -31.87 -5.25 -4.96
CA GLU A 55 -33.06 -4.44 -5.14
C GLU A 55 -33.86 -4.80 -6.40
N GLN A 56 -33.18 -5.04 -7.52
CA GLN A 56 -33.85 -5.32 -8.81
C GLN A 56 -34.56 -6.68 -8.85
N LYS A 57 -34.41 -7.56 -7.85
CA LYS A 57 -35.04 -8.89 -7.81
C LYS A 57 -34.94 -9.63 -9.16
N VAL A 58 -33.71 -9.89 -9.64
CA VAL A 58 -33.48 -11.01 -10.60
C VAL A 58 -33.78 -12.40 -9.94
N VAL A 59 -34.28 -12.36 -8.70
CA VAL A 59 -34.98 -13.42 -7.96
C VAL A 59 -36.29 -13.90 -8.61
N MET A 60 -36.82 -13.28 -9.68
CA MET A 60 -38.03 -13.84 -10.31
C MET A 60 -37.78 -15.03 -11.24
N THR A 61 -36.55 -15.28 -11.72
CA THR A 61 -36.31 -16.32 -12.76
C THR A 61 -35.15 -17.29 -12.51
N LEU A 62 -34.25 -17.04 -11.55
CA LEU A 62 -33.21 -18.01 -11.15
C LEU A 62 -33.65 -18.94 -10.01
N ARG A 63 -34.96 -19.13 -9.83
CA ARG A 63 -35.60 -19.87 -8.73
C ARG A 63 -35.30 -21.38 -8.69
N ASP A 64 -34.35 -21.86 -9.49
CA ASP A 64 -33.97 -23.28 -9.58
C ASP A 64 -32.44 -23.49 -9.64
N LEU A 65 -31.63 -22.44 -9.47
CA LEU A 65 -30.17 -22.55 -9.42
C LEU A 65 -29.70 -22.62 -7.96
N LEU A 66 -28.71 -23.46 -7.68
CA LEU A 66 -28.08 -23.57 -6.35
C LEU A 66 -27.57 -22.19 -5.90
N ASP A 67 -27.98 -21.74 -4.70
CA ASP A 67 -27.52 -20.49 -4.08
C ASP A 67 -25.98 -20.39 -4.04
N SER A 68 -25.29 -21.52 -3.87
CA SER A 68 -23.82 -21.59 -3.90
C SER A 68 -23.22 -21.21 -5.25
N ALA A 69 -23.87 -21.54 -6.37
CA ALA A 69 -23.41 -21.20 -7.70
C ALA A 69 -23.51 -19.69 -7.98
N TYR A 70 -24.54 -19.03 -7.43
CA TYR A 70 -24.69 -17.58 -7.52
C TYR A 70 -23.54 -16.86 -6.79
N TRP A 71 -23.29 -17.20 -5.52
CA TRP A 71 -22.21 -16.59 -4.74
C TRP A 71 -20.83 -16.90 -5.32
N LEU A 72 -20.61 -18.12 -5.83
CA LEU A 72 -19.36 -18.49 -6.49
C LEU A 72 -19.16 -17.78 -7.83
N SER A 73 -20.21 -17.54 -8.60
CA SER A 73 -20.14 -16.79 -9.87
C SER A 73 -19.67 -15.36 -9.60
N TRP A 74 -20.29 -14.68 -8.64
CA TRP A 74 -19.90 -13.34 -8.20
C TRP A 74 -18.47 -13.30 -7.67
N LEU A 75 -18.12 -14.21 -6.77
CA LEU A 75 -16.76 -14.27 -6.23
C LEU A 75 -15.72 -14.56 -7.33
N THR A 76 -16.07 -15.38 -8.32
CA THR A 76 -15.17 -15.72 -9.43
C THR A 76 -14.97 -14.56 -10.37
N SER A 77 -16.05 -13.87 -10.77
CA SER A 77 -15.96 -12.70 -11.65
C SER A 77 -15.16 -11.58 -10.99
N ASP A 78 -15.43 -11.27 -9.72
CA ASP A 78 -14.70 -10.27 -8.95
C ASP A 78 -13.22 -10.66 -8.77
N ARG A 79 -12.93 -11.94 -8.48
CA ARG A 79 -11.56 -12.44 -8.35
C ARG A 79 -10.75 -12.27 -9.63
N ILE A 80 -11.36 -12.49 -10.80
CA ILE A 80 -10.68 -12.29 -12.09
C ILE A 80 -10.36 -10.80 -12.29
N ILE A 81 -11.32 -9.91 -12.00
CA ILE A 81 -11.16 -8.47 -12.15
C ILE A 81 -10.02 -7.94 -11.25
N ILE A 82 -9.97 -8.34 -9.97
CA ILE A 82 -8.89 -7.89 -9.06
C ILE A 82 -7.53 -8.48 -9.44
N LEU A 83 -7.49 -9.70 -9.99
CA LEU A 83 -6.23 -10.32 -10.41
C LEU A 83 -5.61 -9.52 -11.55
N ILE A 84 -6.44 -9.16 -12.54
CA ILE A 84 -6.02 -8.34 -13.66
C ILE A 84 -5.68 -6.91 -13.18
N SER A 85 -6.53 -6.31 -12.34
CA SER A 85 -6.34 -4.95 -11.83
C SER A 85 -5.04 -4.80 -11.01
N SER A 86 -4.79 -5.73 -10.09
CA SER A 86 -3.56 -5.73 -9.28
C SER A 86 -2.31 -5.95 -10.13
N LEU A 87 -2.37 -6.85 -11.12
CA LEU A 87 -1.28 -7.08 -12.06
C LEU A 87 -0.94 -5.80 -12.85
N PHE A 88 -1.93 -5.18 -13.49
CA PHE A 88 -1.74 -3.94 -14.24
C PHE A 88 -1.27 -2.79 -13.34
N THR A 89 -1.80 -2.68 -12.12
CA THR A 89 -1.38 -1.66 -11.16
C THR A 89 0.11 -1.76 -10.82
N VAL A 90 0.63 -2.97 -10.60
CA VAL A 90 2.06 -3.16 -10.34
C VAL A 90 2.89 -2.90 -11.60
N LEU A 91 2.46 -3.40 -12.76
CA LEU A 91 3.17 -3.19 -14.03
C LEU A 91 3.30 -1.70 -14.37
N PHE A 92 2.20 -0.94 -14.34
CA PHE A 92 2.24 0.50 -14.60
C PHE A 92 3.12 1.23 -13.59
N ARG A 93 3.08 0.85 -12.31
CA ARG A 93 3.90 1.50 -11.29
C ARG A 93 5.40 1.17 -11.41
N MET A 94 5.75 -0.01 -11.94
CA MET A 94 7.13 -0.31 -12.31
C MET A 94 7.57 0.46 -13.56
N MET A 95 6.68 0.60 -14.56
CA MET A 95 6.96 1.42 -15.76
C MET A 95 7.18 2.89 -15.40
N SER A 96 6.49 3.42 -14.38
CA SER A 96 6.71 4.77 -13.85
C SER A 96 7.94 4.90 -12.94
N GLN A 97 8.77 3.85 -12.81
CA GLN A 97 10.06 3.86 -12.10
C GLN A 97 9.99 4.37 -10.65
N PHE A 98 8.91 4.06 -9.92
CA PHE A 98 8.84 4.42 -8.51
C PHE A 98 9.84 3.59 -7.68
N ASP A 99 10.69 4.26 -6.89
CA ASP A 99 11.74 3.63 -6.07
C ASP A 99 11.23 2.50 -5.16
N PHE A 100 10.01 2.65 -4.63
CA PHE A 100 9.38 1.62 -3.81
C PHE A 100 9.16 0.31 -4.58
N PHE A 101 8.83 0.36 -5.86
CA PHE A 101 8.58 -0.83 -6.68
C PHE A 101 9.85 -1.44 -7.25
N LEU A 102 10.86 -0.63 -7.53
CA LEU A 102 12.14 -1.11 -8.06
C LEU A 102 12.97 -1.83 -7.00
N ASN A 103 12.90 -1.37 -5.75
CA ASN A 103 13.68 -1.93 -4.64
C ASN A 103 12.98 -3.09 -3.91
N ASN A 104 11.70 -3.36 -4.20
CA ASN A 104 10.97 -4.48 -3.62
C ASN A 104 10.70 -5.55 -4.70
N SER A 105 10.65 -6.82 -4.30
CA SER A 105 10.34 -7.90 -5.23
C SER A 105 8.91 -7.73 -5.78
N PHE A 106 8.78 -7.85 -7.11
CA PHE A 106 7.51 -7.80 -7.84
C PHE A 106 6.42 -8.68 -7.19
N THR A 107 6.75 -9.94 -6.90
CA THR A 107 5.81 -10.92 -6.35
C THR A 107 5.20 -10.49 -5.02
N VAL A 108 5.99 -9.92 -4.11
CA VAL A 108 5.50 -9.50 -2.78
C VAL A 108 4.54 -8.33 -2.91
N VAL A 109 4.87 -7.33 -3.74
CA VAL A 109 4.00 -6.15 -3.91
C VAL A 109 2.72 -6.51 -4.66
N PHE A 110 2.81 -7.38 -5.67
CA PHE A 110 1.66 -7.97 -6.35
C PHE A 110 0.75 -8.72 -5.38
N LEU A 111 1.30 -9.65 -4.61
CA LEU A 111 0.55 -10.44 -3.64
C LEU A 111 -0.09 -9.55 -2.57
N LEU A 112 0.64 -8.53 -2.09
CA LEU A 112 0.11 -7.57 -1.11
C LEU A 112 -1.13 -6.84 -1.63
N LEU A 113 -1.08 -6.30 -2.84
CA LEU A 113 -2.22 -5.58 -3.44
C LEU A 113 -3.38 -6.53 -3.79
N PHE A 114 -3.07 -7.71 -4.31
CA PHE A 114 -4.07 -8.72 -4.65
C PHE A 114 -4.81 -9.22 -3.41
N LEU A 115 -4.09 -9.60 -2.33
CA LEU A 115 -4.69 -10.05 -1.08
C LEU A 115 -5.51 -8.94 -0.41
N PHE A 116 -5.03 -7.70 -0.46
CA PHE A 116 -5.78 -6.56 0.07
C PHE A 116 -7.12 -6.38 -0.65
N GLN A 117 -7.11 -6.36 -1.99
CA GLN A 117 -8.33 -6.26 -2.79
C GLN A 117 -9.27 -7.44 -2.55
N PHE A 118 -8.73 -8.66 -2.45
CA PHE A 118 -9.51 -9.86 -2.14
C PHE A 118 -10.15 -9.81 -0.75
N ASN A 119 -9.44 -9.27 0.25
CA ASN A 119 -9.98 -9.12 1.60
C ASN A 119 -11.10 -8.05 1.65
N MET A 120 -10.94 -6.95 0.90
CA MET A 120 -11.98 -5.93 0.74
C MET A 120 -13.25 -6.48 0.06
N ILE A 121 -13.11 -7.40 -0.89
CA ILE A 121 -14.26 -8.10 -1.49
C ILE A 121 -15.03 -8.91 -0.44
N GLY A 122 -14.33 -9.67 0.42
CA GLY A 122 -14.98 -10.40 1.52
C GLY A 122 -15.75 -9.47 2.45
N PHE A 123 -15.19 -8.30 2.76
CA PHE A 123 -15.89 -7.26 3.52
C PHE A 123 -17.09 -6.69 2.76
N SER A 124 -17.00 -6.54 1.43
CA SER A 124 -18.08 -6.07 0.56
C SER A 124 -19.27 -7.03 0.60
N PHE A 125 -19.06 -8.33 0.51
CA PHE A 125 -20.14 -9.33 0.54
C PHE A 125 -20.92 -9.35 1.86
N MET A 126 -20.31 -8.93 2.97
CA MET A 126 -21.00 -8.85 4.27
C MET A 126 -21.96 -7.66 4.37
N LEU A 127 -21.66 -6.54 3.72
CA LEU A 127 -22.39 -5.27 3.91
C LEU A 127 -23.83 -5.27 3.35
N PRO A 128 -24.12 -5.86 2.17
CA PRO A 128 -25.47 -5.99 1.65
C PRO A 128 -26.43 -6.72 2.58
N ALA A 129 -25.97 -7.51 3.56
CA ALA A 129 -26.85 -8.15 4.55
C ALA A 129 -27.54 -7.12 5.45
N PHE A 130 -26.89 -6.00 5.75
CA PHE A 130 -27.39 -4.95 6.63
C PHE A 130 -28.02 -3.77 5.90
N LEU A 131 -27.87 -3.72 4.57
CA LEU A 131 -28.29 -2.60 3.74
C LEU A 131 -29.49 -2.99 2.88
N SER A 132 -30.53 -2.15 2.92
CA SER A 132 -31.78 -2.37 2.20
C SER A 132 -31.88 -1.54 0.92
N GLU A 133 -31.10 -0.46 0.82
CA GLU A 133 -31.23 0.56 -0.24
C GLU A 133 -29.92 0.79 -1.01
N SER A 134 -29.98 0.84 -2.35
CA SER A 134 -28.83 1.08 -3.24
C SER A 134 -28.36 2.52 -3.19
N ALA A 135 -29.26 3.47 -3.00
CA ALA A 135 -28.92 4.88 -2.78
C ALA A 135 -28.00 5.07 -1.55
N SER A 136 -28.14 4.21 -0.54
CA SER A 136 -27.31 4.19 0.67
C SER A 136 -25.94 3.52 0.46
N SER A 137 -25.78 2.70 -0.58
CA SER A 137 -24.56 1.94 -0.88
C SER A 137 -23.33 2.83 -1.07
N SER A 138 -23.47 3.88 -1.88
CA SER A 138 -22.38 4.81 -2.18
C SER A 138 -21.95 5.59 -0.93
N MET A 139 -22.91 5.99 -0.09
CA MET A 139 -22.63 6.67 1.18
C MET A 139 -21.88 5.74 2.15
N ILE A 140 -22.32 4.49 2.31
CA ILE A 140 -21.62 3.50 3.14
C ILE A 140 -20.19 3.28 2.66
N GLY A 141 -19.99 3.12 1.36
CA GLY A 141 -18.66 2.93 0.78
C GLY A 141 -17.76 4.13 1.03
N PHE A 142 -18.33 5.34 1.05
CA PHE A 142 -17.62 6.56 1.40
C PHE A 142 -17.32 6.67 2.91
N TYR A 143 -18.24 6.27 3.80
CA TYR A 143 -17.97 6.22 5.23
C TYR A 143 -16.85 5.25 5.60
N ILE A 144 -16.84 4.07 4.99
CA ILE A 144 -15.76 3.08 5.17
C ILE A 144 -14.44 3.63 4.65
N PHE A 145 -14.46 4.39 3.55
CA PHE A 145 -13.28 5.09 3.02
C PHE A 145 -12.75 6.14 3.99
N ILE A 146 -13.60 7.01 4.54
CA ILE A 146 -13.19 8.02 5.53
C ILE A 146 -12.62 7.35 6.77
N ALA A 147 -13.30 6.31 7.28
CA ALA A 147 -12.82 5.55 8.42
C ALA A 147 -11.40 5.06 8.14
N GLY A 148 -11.19 4.35 7.02
CA GLY A 148 -9.88 3.82 6.65
C GLY A 148 -8.81 4.89 6.56
N TYR A 149 -9.11 6.02 5.92
CA TYR A 149 -8.19 7.13 5.87
C TYR A 149 -7.81 7.67 7.27
N LEU A 150 -8.78 7.87 8.16
CA LEU A 150 -8.51 8.32 9.54
C LEU A 150 -7.63 7.33 10.30
N GLN A 151 -7.86 6.03 10.07
CA GLN A 151 -7.11 4.96 10.70
C GLN A 151 -5.66 4.87 10.21
N GLU A 152 -5.41 5.15 8.93
CA GLU A 152 -4.04 5.32 8.41
C GLU A 152 -3.30 6.44 9.16
N GLN A 153 -3.98 7.56 9.39
CA GLN A 153 -3.42 8.69 10.11
C GLN A 153 -3.09 8.33 11.57
N LEU A 154 -3.94 7.56 12.24
CA LEU A 154 -3.70 7.09 13.61
C LEU A 154 -2.45 6.18 13.69
N MET A 155 -2.19 5.36 12.69
CA MET A 155 -1.00 4.49 12.66
C MET A 155 0.32 5.24 12.54
N LYS A 156 0.31 6.46 11.99
CA LYS A 156 1.50 7.33 11.97
C LYS A 156 1.97 7.68 13.38
N PHE A 157 1.03 7.85 14.30
CA PHE A 157 1.32 8.11 15.71
C PHE A 157 1.77 6.88 16.51
N GLY A 158 1.97 5.73 15.85
CA GLY A 158 2.50 4.51 16.48
C GLY A 158 1.46 3.60 17.13
N PHE A 159 0.18 3.96 17.08
CA PHE A 159 -0.93 3.13 17.55
C PHE A 159 -1.38 2.14 16.46
N PRO A 160 -1.84 0.91 16.75
CA PRO A 160 -1.65 0.03 17.92
C PRO A 160 -0.47 -0.96 17.72
N TYR A 161 0.37 -0.78 16.70
CA TYR A 161 1.44 -1.73 16.36
C TYR A 161 2.77 -1.46 17.09
N ASN A 162 2.75 -0.68 18.18
CA ASN A 162 3.91 -0.48 19.03
C ASN A 162 4.16 -1.71 19.93
N THR A 163 5.40 -1.89 20.39
CA THR A 163 5.80 -3.01 21.27
C THR A 163 5.07 -3.02 22.61
N SER A 164 4.53 -1.89 23.05
CA SER A 164 3.74 -1.77 24.30
C SER A 164 2.24 -2.11 24.16
N SER A 165 1.74 -2.40 22.96
CA SER A 165 0.30 -2.67 22.76
C SER A 165 -0.03 -4.15 22.90
N SER A 166 -1.10 -4.47 23.64
CA SER A 166 -1.53 -5.86 23.84
C SER A 166 -1.93 -6.54 22.52
N ASN A 167 -1.66 -7.84 22.42
CA ASN A 167 -1.90 -8.63 21.20
C ASN A 167 -3.37 -8.60 20.78
N MET A 168 -4.31 -8.59 21.73
CA MET A 168 -5.74 -8.56 21.46
C MET A 168 -6.17 -7.28 20.72
N HIS A 169 -5.66 -6.11 21.13
CA HIS A 169 -5.97 -4.85 20.47
C HIS A 169 -5.43 -4.81 19.05
N ARG A 170 -4.25 -5.39 18.81
CA ARG A 170 -3.66 -5.53 17.46
C ARG A 170 -4.50 -6.43 16.56
N THR A 171 -4.99 -7.56 17.08
CA THR A 171 -5.84 -8.48 16.31
C THR A 171 -7.17 -7.85 15.93
N ILE A 172 -7.86 -7.19 16.88
CA ILE A 172 -9.12 -6.48 16.60
C ILE A 172 -8.91 -5.39 15.55
N TRP A 173 -7.83 -4.61 15.70
CA TRP A 173 -7.47 -3.58 14.73
C TRP A 173 -7.14 -4.12 13.34
N SER A 174 -6.53 -5.29 13.26
CA SER A 174 -6.18 -5.94 12.00
C SER A 174 -7.38 -6.52 11.24
N LEU A 175 -8.53 -6.69 11.89
CA LEU A 175 -9.76 -7.15 11.24
C LEU A 175 -10.22 -6.17 10.15
N PHE A 176 -9.91 -4.89 10.33
CA PHE A 176 -10.24 -3.88 9.34
C PHE A 176 -9.14 -3.81 8.26
N PRO A 177 -9.46 -4.18 7.00
CA PRO A 177 -8.45 -4.50 5.98
C PRO A 177 -7.45 -3.36 5.69
N PRO A 178 -7.87 -2.07 5.61
CA PRO A 178 -6.95 -0.95 5.40
C PRO A 178 -5.79 -0.90 6.40
N ASN A 179 -6.00 -1.33 7.64
CA ASN A 179 -4.96 -1.27 8.66
C ASN A 179 -3.79 -2.21 8.38
N LEU A 180 -4.09 -3.37 7.82
CA LEU A 180 -3.09 -4.34 7.41
C LEU A 180 -2.29 -3.83 6.22
N LEU A 181 -2.94 -3.17 5.25
CA LEU A 181 -2.26 -2.58 4.11
C LEU A 181 -1.24 -1.53 4.55
N THR A 182 -1.63 -0.56 5.36
CA THR A 182 -0.72 0.50 5.81
C THR A 182 0.46 -0.09 6.60
N LYS A 183 0.22 -1.10 7.45
CA LYS A 183 1.29 -1.78 8.18
C LYS A 183 2.25 -2.50 7.23
N ALA A 184 1.75 -3.22 6.24
CA ALA A 184 2.57 -3.91 5.26
C ALA A 184 3.39 -2.94 4.40
N VAL A 185 2.78 -1.86 3.89
CA VAL A 185 3.50 -0.84 3.11
C VAL A 185 4.56 -0.16 3.97
N LYS A 186 4.29 0.11 5.25
CA LYS A 186 5.28 0.64 6.19
C LYS A 186 6.48 -0.30 6.35
N LEU A 187 6.23 -1.60 6.53
CA LEU A 187 7.30 -2.61 6.64
C LEU A 187 8.15 -2.70 5.37
N LEU A 188 7.53 -2.67 4.18
CA LEU A 188 8.26 -2.65 2.90
C LEU A 188 9.07 -1.36 2.73
N ALA A 189 8.50 -0.21 3.12
CA ALA A 189 9.19 1.08 3.07
C ALA A 189 10.41 1.10 4.00
N ASP A 190 10.27 0.60 5.24
CA ASP A 190 11.35 0.50 6.21
C ASP A 190 12.47 -0.43 5.69
N ALA A 191 12.12 -1.58 5.10
CA ALA A 191 13.08 -2.51 4.50
C ALA A 191 13.85 -1.86 3.31
N THR A 192 13.14 -1.11 2.47
CA THR A 192 13.73 -0.36 1.34
C THR A 192 14.73 0.68 1.83
N SER A 193 14.35 1.45 2.86
CA SER A 193 15.21 2.50 3.42
C SER A 193 16.52 1.93 4.00
N THR A 194 16.46 0.76 4.62
CA THR A 194 17.63 0.08 5.20
C THR A 194 18.62 -0.34 4.12
N LEU A 195 18.13 -0.89 3.00
CA LEU A 195 18.96 -1.28 1.85
C LEU A 195 19.68 -0.06 1.26
N VAL A 196 18.96 1.04 1.01
CA VAL A 196 19.53 2.28 0.44
C VAL A 196 20.61 2.86 1.36
N ILE A 197 20.40 2.84 2.68
CA ILE A 197 21.39 3.30 3.64
C ILE A 197 22.65 2.41 3.58
N LEU A 198 22.51 1.09 3.57
CA LEU A 198 23.65 0.16 3.48
C LEU A 198 24.47 0.38 2.19
N GLU A 199 23.82 0.60 1.05
CA GLU A 199 24.52 0.89 -0.21
C GLU A 199 25.22 2.25 -0.20
N SER A 200 24.62 3.28 0.42
CA SER A 200 25.25 4.60 0.51
C SER A 200 26.48 4.57 1.43
N VAL A 201 26.40 3.88 2.58
CA VAL A 201 27.53 3.66 3.49
C VAL A 201 28.62 2.82 2.82
N GLY A 202 28.25 1.75 2.11
CA GLY A 202 29.21 0.92 1.36
C GLY A 202 29.93 1.69 0.25
N ARG A 203 29.24 2.60 -0.45
CA ARG A 203 29.87 3.50 -1.42
C ARG A 203 30.82 4.50 -0.76
N ALA A 204 30.41 5.10 0.37
CA ALA A 204 31.27 6.01 1.11
C ALA A 204 32.55 5.34 1.61
N ALA A 205 32.46 4.13 2.16
CA ALA A 205 33.62 3.35 2.61
C ALA A 205 34.60 3.03 1.46
N ARG A 206 34.08 2.64 0.28
CA ARG A 206 34.93 2.40 -0.91
C ARG A 206 35.65 3.66 -1.38
N ASN A 207 34.97 4.80 -1.37
CA ASN A 207 35.58 6.08 -1.77
C ASN A 207 36.68 6.52 -0.79
N VAL A 208 36.50 6.29 0.51
CA VAL A 208 37.53 6.59 1.53
C VAL A 208 38.75 5.68 1.37
N LEU A 209 38.56 4.39 1.09
CA LEU A 209 39.66 3.45 0.85
C LEU A 209 40.50 3.82 -0.39
N GLN A 210 39.90 4.44 -1.41
CA GLN A 210 40.62 4.92 -2.60
C GLN A 210 41.39 6.23 -2.35
N MET A 211 41.07 6.96 -1.27
CA MET A 211 41.76 8.19 -0.87
C MET A 211 42.97 7.94 0.05
N ILE A 212 43.17 6.71 0.54
CA ILE A 212 44.34 6.35 1.34
C ILE A 212 45.48 6.02 0.36
N PRO A 213 46.56 6.83 0.31
CA PRO A 213 47.73 6.51 -0.51
C PRO A 213 48.38 5.21 -0.01
N LYS A 214 48.82 4.36 -0.94
CA LYS A 214 49.53 3.11 -0.65
C LYS A 214 50.85 3.36 0.05
#